data_AF-A0A450WUP2-F1
#
_entry.id   AF-A0A450WUP2-F1
#
_cell.length_a   1.000
_cell.length_b   1.000
_cell.length_c   1.000
_cell.angle_alpha   90.00
_cell.angle_beta   90.00
_cell.angle_gamma   90.00
#
_symmetry.space_group_name_H-M   'P 1'
#
loop_
_entity.id
_entity.type
_entity.pdbx_description
1 polymer ?
#
loop_
_entity_poly.entity_id
_entity_poly.type
_entity_poly.pdbx_seq_one_letter_code
_entity_poly.pdbx_strand_id
1 'polypeptide(L)'
;MTEQLFQDVMSKTAARFLQSVVVLDDQVVCPPPPETATTSQAASGLKDPSKKTATKQDNPVPEPEKDPGASGNGRHAFDLFQVVHGFAARGVVCGTLNPLVENDDEIVKGGILKAGKRADIVILDWQIEKDKGQMAMGLIEKFMETDNEARAARRRLVLIYTGDNVTDVKDVFDKRFKETFAGHGNKPYRDRNGFRVGFLSKPGGSSDLPESVDFPKLPEKAIEEFARMNAGLLSGAVADRSRRHPRKHPSDSLPLPAGTGRLPISPTVP
;
A
#
# COMPACT_ATOMS: atom_id res chain seq x y z
N MET A 1 -20.64 10.49 14.01
CA MET A 1 -19.59 10.17 13.01
C MET A 1 -20.23 9.19 12.04
N THR A 2 -20.24 9.47 10.74
CA THR A 2 -20.81 8.53 9.76
C THR A 2 -19.85 7.34 9.58
N GLU A 3 -20.40 6.17 9.22
CA GLU A 3 -19.65 4.94 8.91
C GLU A 3 -18.48 5.23 7.95
N GLN A 4 -18.75 6.02 6.90
CA GLN A 4 -17.78 6.37 5.87
C GLN A 4 -16.64 7.25 6.41
N LEU A 5 -16.96 8.27 7.21
CA LEU A 5 -15.94 9.12 7.83
C LEU A 5 -15.05 8.32 8.80
N PHE A 6 -15.62 7.33 9.49
CA PHE A 6 -14.85 6.43 10.33
C PHE A 6 -13.88 5.58 9.49
N GLN A 7 -14.34 4.96 8.41
CA GLN A 7 -13.47 4.18 7.52
C GLN A 7 -12.35 5.03 6.91
N ASP A 8 -12.62 6.26 6.49
CA ASP A 8 -11.60 7.17 5.96
C ASP A 8 -10.50 7.47 6.98
N VAL A 9 -10.88 7.73 8.24
CA VAL A 9 -9.93 7.98 9.33
C VAL A 9 -9.11 6.73 9.61
N MET A 10 -9.73 5.55 9.53
CA MET A 10 -9.06 4.26 9.72
C MET A 10 -8.05 3.97 8.61
N SER A 11 -8.42 4.16 7.34
CA SER A 11 -7.53 4.00 6.18
C SER A 11 -6.34 4.96 6.23
N LYS A 12 -6.58 6.24 6.55
CA LYS A 12 -5.49 7.22 6.74
C LYS A 12 -4.57 6.85 7.90
N THR A 13 -5.11 6.28 8.97
CA THR A 13 -4.31 5.85 10.12
C THR A 13 -3.51 4.59 9.76
N ALA A 14 -4.13 3.62 9.10
CA ALA A 14 -3.51 2.39 8.63
C ALA A 14 -2.32 2.63 7.71
N ALA A 15 -2.46 3.57 6.75
CA ALA A 15 -1.38 3.96 5.84
C ALA A 15 -0.10 4.44 6.56
N ARG A 16 -0.20 4.91 7.81
CA ARG A 16 0.96 5.34 8.61
C ARG A 16 1.69 4.19 9.30
N PHE A 17 1.04 3.04 9.44
CA PHE A 17 1.62 1.82 10.00
C PHE A 17 2.06 0.84 8.91
N LEU A 18 1.42 0.92 7.75
CA LEU A 18 1.77 0.15 6.57
C LEU A 18 3.14 0.59 6.05
N GLN A 19 4.10 -0.34 5.98
CA GLN A 19 5.45 -0.04 5.51
C GLN A 19 5.66 -0.53 4.08
N SER A 20 5.18 -1.74 3.77
CA SER A 20 5.56 -2.41 2.53
C SER A 20 4.45 -3.23 1.87
N VAL A 21 4.39 -3.10 0.55
CA VAL A 21 3.51 -3.85 -0.35
C VAL A 21 4.39 -4.56 -1.38
N VAL A 22 4.04 -5.79 -1.72
CA VAL A 22 4.63 -6.52 -2.84
C VAL A 22 3.53 -6.98 -3.78
N VAL A 23 3.69 -6.72 -5.08
CA VAL A 23 2.81 -7.21 -6.15
C VAL A 23 3.53 -8.33 -6.90
N LEU A 24 2.91 -9.50 -7.00
CA LEU A 24 3.41 -10.65 -7.76
C LEU A 24 2.53 -10.86 -8.99
N ASP A 25 3.11 -10.68 -10.16
CA ASP A 25 2.42 -10.68 -11.45
C ASP A 25 3.39 -11.14 -12.53
N ASP A 26 3.00 -12.13 -13.33
CA ASP A 26 3.84 -12.77 -14.34
C ASP A 26 4.05 -11.93 -15.61
N GLN A 27 3.31 -10.82 -15.74
CA GLN A 27 3.46 -9.84 -16.81
C GLN A 27 4.38 -8.68 -16.43
N VAL A 28 4.94 -8.70 -15.22
CA VAL A 28 6.00 -7.75 -14.83
C VAL A 28 7.25 -8.05 -15.66
N VAL A 29 7.56 -7.18 -16.61
CA VAL A 29 8.80 -7.25 -17.39
C VAL A 29 9.74 -6.15 -16.93
N CYS A 30 10.89 -6.53 -16.39
CA CYS A 30 12.01 -5.61 -16.17
C CYS A 30 13.04 -5.90 -17.26
N PRO A 31 13.08 -5.14 -18.37
CA PRO A 31 14.10 -5.36 -19.37
C PRO A 31 15.48 -5.17 -18.71
N PRO A 32 16.46 -6.03 -19.01
CA PRO A 32 17.82 -5.78 -18.55
C PRO A 32 18.23 -4.37 -19.02
N PRO A 33 18.98 -3.62 -18.20
CA PRO A 33 19.52 -2.35 -18.67
C PRO A 33 20.24 -2.61 -19.99
N PRO A 34 20.05 -1.76 -21.01
CA PRO A 34 20.67 -1.98 -22.31
C PRO A 34 22.14 -2.21 -22.06
N GLU A 35 22.63 -3.38 -22.48
CA GLU A 35 24.06 -3.66 -22.45
C GLU A 35 24.71 -2.51 -23.19
N THR A 36 25.36 -1.62 -22.45
CA THR A 36 26.14 -0.55 -23.05
C THR A 36 27.11 -1.25 -23.96
N ALA A 37 26.91 -1.08 -25.27
CA ALA A 37 27.78 -1.57 -26.30
C ALA A 37 29.22 -1.43 -25.81
N THR A 38 29.94 -2.55 -25.76
CA THR A 38 31.35 -2.64 -25.40
C THR A 38 32.14 -1.69 -26.30
N THR A 39 32.24 -0.44 -25.86
CA THR A 39 33.22 0.53 -26.32
C THR A 39 33.81 1.09 -25.04
N SER A 40 34.86 0.40 -24.58
CA SER A 40 35.82 0.98 -23.68
C SER A 40 36.44 2.19 -24.38
N GLN A 41 35.79 3.34 -24.31
CA GLN A 41 36.49 4.60 -24.29
C GLN A 41 36.74 4.90 -22.82
N ALA A 42 37.98 4.65 -22.40
CA ALA A 42 38.49 5.15 -21.14
C ALA A 42 38.10 6.64 -21.03
N ALA A 43 37.21 6.95 -20.08
CA ALA A 43 36.91 8.32 -19.70
C ALA A 43 38.17 8.90 -19.05
N SER A 44 39.05 9.43 -19.89
CA SER A 44 40.19 10.22 -19.43
C SER A 44 39.66 11.56 -18.91
N GLY A 45 39.87 11.80 -17.63
CA GLY A 45 39.76 13.12 -17.01
C GLY A 45 38.44 13.39 -16.31
N LEU A 46 38.41 13.12 -15.00
CA LEU A 46 37.54 13.81 -14.07
C LEU A 46 37.88 15.30 -14.14
N LYS A 47 37.01 16.12 -14.73
CA LYS A 47 37.15 17.59 -14.71
C LYS A 47 36.34 18.14 -13.54
N ASP A 48 37.04 18.84 -12.64
CA ASP A 48 36.44 19.57 -11.53
C ASP A 48 35.39 20.59 -12.04
N PRO A 49 34.29 20.79 -11.30
CA PRO A 49 33.20 21.66 -11.73
C PRO A 49 33.64 23.13 -11.61
N SER A 50 34.09 23.70 -12.73
CA SER A 50 34.36 25.13 -12.83
C SER A 50 33.06 25.89 -13.09
N LYS A 51 32.77 26.81 -12.17
CA LYS A 51 31.59 27.67 -12.12
C LYS A 51 31.60 28.65 -13.28
N LYS A 52 30.63 28.59 -14.21
CA LYS A 52 30.24 29.74 -15.04
C LYS A 52 28.85 29.60 -15.68
N THR A 53 27.98 30.53 -15.26
CA THR A 53 26.99 31.30 -16.03
C THR A 53 26.02 30.58 -16.98
N ALA A 54 24.74 30.74 -16.64
CA ALA A 54 23.56 30.40 -17.42
C ALA A 54 23.61 30.98 -18.85
N THR A 55 23.39 30.09 -19.83
CA THR A 55 22.98 30.47 -21.17
C THR A 55 21.73 29.67 -21.52
N LYS A 56 20.65 30.38 -21.83
CA LYS A 56 19.36 29.86 -22.27
C LYS A 56 19.55 29.10 -23.58
N GLN A 57 19.06 27.87 -23.65
CA GLN A 57 18.89 27.16 -24.92
C GLN A 57 17.46 26.63 -24.99
N ASP A 58 16.64 27.36 -25.74
CA ASP A 58 15.35 26.94 -26.25
C ASP A 58 15.61 25.83 -27.27
N ASN A 59 15.11 24.63 -27.02
CA ASN A 59 14.89 23.62 -28.05
C ASN A 59 13.57 22.90 -27.73
N PRO A 60 12.67 22.72 -28.72
CA PRO A 60 11.40 22.04 -28.51
C PRO A 60 11.62 20.56 -28.17
N VAL A 61 10.89 20.07 -27.17
CA VAL A 61 10.79 18.64 -26.82
C VAL A 61 10.18 17.90 -28.02
N PRO A 62 10.84 16.86 -28.58
CA PRO A 62 10.20 15.98 -29.53
C PRO A 62 9.16 15.14 -28.78
N GLU A 63 7.90 15.18 -29.23
CA GLU A 63 6.87 14.23 -28.79
C GLU A 63 7.31 12.80 -29.12
N PRO A 64 7.10 11.82 -28.23
CA PRO A 64 7.41 10.43 -28.53
C PRO A 64 6.44 9.93 -29.61
N GLU A 65 7.00 9.59 -30.78
CA GLU A 65 6.31 8.91 -31.85
C GLU A 65 5.74 7.58 -31.32
N LYS A 66 4.43 7.39 -31.48
CA LYS A 66 3.75 6.13 -31.18
C LYS A 66 4.13 5.11 -32.25
N ASP A 67 5.00 4.17 -31.89
CA ASP A 67 5.22 2.96 -32.67
C ASP A 67 3.95 2.06 -32.60
N PRO A 68 3.28 1.76 -33.72
CA PRO A 68 2.03 0.99 -33.74
C PRO A 68 2.23 -0.53 -33.67
N GLY A 69 3.31 -1.02 -33.05
CA GLY A 69 3.63 -2.45 -32.94
C GLY A 69 3.52 -3.10 -31.55
N ALA A 70 3.39 -2.34 -30.45
CA ALA A 70 3.46 -2.89 -29.09
C ALA A 70 2.07 -3.21 -28.49
N SER A 71 1.34 -4.15 -29.08
CA SER A 71 0.03 -4.56 -28.55
C SER A 71 0.17 -5.72 -27.56
N GLY A 72 0.10 -5.42 -26.27
CA GLY A 72 0.01 -6.42 -25.19
C GLY A 72 0.64 -5.94 -23.87
N ASN A 73 1.97 -6.02 -23.79
CA ASN A 73 2.67 -5.92 -22.51
C ASN A 73 2.88 -4.48 -21.99
N GLY A 74 2.89 -3.48 -22.88
CA GLY A 74 3.12 -2.08 -22.50
C GLY A 74 2.00 -1.48 -21.64
N ARG A 75 0.76 -1.93 -21.85
CA ARG A 75 -0.41 -1.48 -21.05
C ARG A 75 -0.31 -1.98 -19.61
N HIS A 76 -0.05 -3.27 -19.44
CA HIS A 76 0.02 -3.87 -18.11
C HIS A 76 1.19 -3.31 -17.26
N ALA A 77 2.35 -3.07 -17.88
CA ALA A 77 3.47 -2.42 -17.22
C ALA A 77 3.12 -0.98 -16.78
N PHE A 78 2.44 -0.23 -17.64
CA PHE A 78 1.94 1.12 -17.31
C PHE A 78 0.92 1.10 -16.17
N ASP A 79 0.05 0.09 -16.14
CA ASP A 79 -0.97 -0.05 -15.09
C ASP A 79 -0.36 -0.40 -13.74
N LEU A 80 0.66 -1.27 -13.70
CA LEU A 80 1.43 -1.56 -12.48
C LEU A 80 2.22 -0.34 -11.98
N PHE A 81 2.70 0.51 -12.88
CA PHE A 81 3.34 1.77 -12.50
C PHE A 81 2.37 2.69 -11.73
N GLN A 82 1.09 2.72 -12.12
CA GLN A 82 0.05 3.45 -11.39
C GLN A 82 -0.17 2.89 -9.97
N VAL A 83 -0.09 1.57 -9.80
CA VAL A 83 -0.16 0.93 -8.47
C VAL A 83 1.00 1.38 -7.59
N VAL A 84 2.24 1.30 -8.12
CA VAL A 84 3.45 1.71 -7.39
C VAL A 84 3.37 3.18 -6.98
N HIS A 85 3.01 4.06 -7.92
CA HIS A 85 2.84 5.49 -7.64
C HIS A 85 1.74 5.77 -6.62
N GLY A 86 0.63 5.03 -6.68
CA GLY A 86 -0.48 5.21 -5.74
C GLY A 86 -0.11 4.83 -4.30
N PHE A 87 0.74 3.83 -4.10
CA PHE A 87 1.32 3.52 -2.78
C PHE A 87 2.36 4.56 -2.35
N ALA A 88 3.25 4.97 -3.25
CA ALA A 88 4.27 5.97 -2.96
C ALA A 88 3.66 7.32 -2.53
N ALA A 89 2.58 7.76 -3.18
CA ALA A 89 1.82 8.96 -2.80
C ALA A 89 1.25 8.91 -1.38
N ARG A 90 1.17 7.73 -0.78
CA ARG A 90 0.69 7.49 0.60
C ARG A 90 1.83 7.15 1.57
N GLY A 91 3.08 7.25 1.12
CA GLY A 91 4.28 6.97 1.93
C GLY A 91 4.57 5.48 2.12
N VAL A 92 4.00 4.61 1.28
CA VAL A 92 4.14 3.15 1.37
C VAL A 92 5.08 2.66 0.28
N VAL A 93 6.05 1.82 0.64
CA VAL A 93 6.97 1.20 -0.32
C VAL A 93 6.25 0.08 -1.06
N CYS A 94 6.28 0.10 -2.40
CA CYS A 94 5.69 -0.95 -3.22
C CYS A 94 6.74 -1.54 -4.18
N GLY A 95 6.94 -2.85 -4.10
CA GLY A 95 7.76 -3.60 -5.07
C GLY A 95 6.89 -4.45 -5.98
N THR A 96 7.25 -4.55 -7.26
CA THR A 96 6.65 -5.50 -8.21
C THR A 96 7.67 -6.59 -8.52
N LEU A 97 7.25 -7.85 -8.51
CA LEU A 97 8.13 -8.98 -8.79
C LEU A 97 7.41 -9.95 -9.73
N ASN A 98 8.15 -10.47 -10.71
CA ASN A 98 7.67 -11.53 -11.58
C ASN A 98 8.05 -12.90 -10.97
N PRO A 99 7.09 -13.79 -10.66
CA PRO A 99 7.37 -15.11 -10.11
C PRO A 99 7.93 -16.11 -11.13
N LEU A 100 7.87 -15.79 -12.42
CA LEU A 100 8.28 -16.66 -13.54
C LEU A 100 9.59 -16.25 -14.22
N VAL A 101 10.35 -15.29 -13.68
CA VAL A 101 11.61 -14.86 -14.31
C VAL A 101 12.48 -16.08 -14.64
N GLU A 102 12.85 -16.21 -15.91
CA GLU A 102 13.35 -17.43 -16.57
C GLU A 102 14.67 -17.99 -16.00
N ASN A 103 15.36 -17.23 -15.16
CA ASN A 103 16.52 -17.75 -14.46
C ASN A 103 16.04 -18.62 -13.32
N ASP A 104 16.29 -19.93 -13.41
CA ASP A 104 16.04 -20.94 -12.37
C ASP A 104 16.91 -20.75 -11.12
N ASP A 105 17.39 -19.52 -10.91
CA ASP A 105 18.13 -19.09 -9.75
C ASP A 105 17.24 -19.20 -8.51
N GLU A 106 17.55 -20.18 -7.67
CA GLU A 106 17.01 -20.30 -6.31
C GLU A 106 17.11 -18.98 -5.53
N ILE A 107 18.07 -18.12 -5.89
CA ILE A 107 18.23 -16.77 -5.33
C ILE A 107 17.03 -15.88 -5.67
N VAL A 108 16.54 -15.90 -6.90
CA VAL A 108 15.39 -15.09 -7.35
C VAL A 108 14.11 -15.61 -6.72
N LYS A 109 13.85 -16.92 -6.83
CA LYS A 109 12.69 -17.57 -6.20
C LYS A 109 12.69 -17.40 -4.67
N GLY A 110 13.86 -17.55 -4.05
CA GLY A 110 14.07 -17.28 -2.61
C GLY A 110 13.91 -15.80 -2.26
N GLY A 111 14.31 -14.90 -3.14
CA GLY A 111 14.14 -13.44 -3.00
C GLY A 111 12.67 -13.03 -2.97
N ILE A 112 11.84 -13.59 -3.85
CA ILE A 112 10.39 -13.36 -3.88
C ILE A 112 9.74 -13.78 -2.58
N LEU A 113 10.06 -14.99 -2.10
CA LEU A 113 9.54 -15.47 -0.82
C LEU A 113 10.02 -14.59 0.33
N LYS A 114 11.30 -14.19 0.37
CA LYS A 114 11.83 -13.28 1.40
C LYS A 114 11.14 -11.91 1.38
N ALA A 115 10.85 -11.37 0.19
CA ALA A 115 10.15 -10.10 0.03
C ALA A 115 8.70 -10.21 0.49
N GLY A 116 7.94 -11.21 0.00
CA GLY A 116 6.57 -11.45 0.41
C GLY A 116 6.42 -11.72 1.91
N LYS A 117 7.35 -12.51 2.49
CA LYS A 117 7.43 -12.75 3.94
C LYS A 117 7.71 -11.47 4.74
N ARG A 118 8.26 -10.41 4.16
CA ARG A 118 8.49 -9.13 4.83
C ARG A 118 7.42 -8.09 4.53
N ALA A 119 6.59 -8.30 3.52
CA ALA A 119 5.51 -7.40 3.17
C ALA A 119 4.36 -7.41 4.20
N ASP A 120 3.74 -6.26 4.40
CA ASP A 120 2.49 -6.13 5.17
C ASP A 120 1.27 -6.51 4.33
N ILE A 121 1.33 -6.14 3.04
CA ILE A 121 0.35 -6.52 2.01
C ILE A 121 1.06 -7.24 0.87
N VAL A 122 0.55 -8.38 0.46
CA VAL A 122 0.95 -9.05 -0.79
C VAL A 122 -0.23 -9.06 -1.75
N ILE A 123 -0.06 -8.52 -2.95
CA ILE A 123 -1.04 -8.59 -4.03
C ILE A 123 -0.57 -9.67 -5.01
N LEU A 124 -1.42 -10.65 -5.28
CA LEU A 124 -1.12 -11.78 -6.17
C LEU A 124 -2.04 -11.71 -7.39
N ASP A 125 -1.48 -11.72 -8.59
CA ASP A 125 -2.26 -12.13 -9.75
C ASP A 125 -2.69 -13.59 -9.57
N TRP A 126 -3.97 -13.87 -9.77
CA TRP A 126 -4.50 -15.23 -9.70
C TRP A 126 -4.02 -16.09 -10.88
N GLN A 127 -3.81 -15.48 -12.05
CA GLN A 127 -3.52 -16.20 -13.30
C GLN A 127 -2.03 -16.23 -13.64
N ILE A 128 -1.17 -16.40 -12.63
CA ILE A 128 0.26 -16.62 -12.85
C ILE A 128 0.43 -17.90 -13.67
N GLU A 129 1.09 -17.82 -14.83
CA GLU A 129 1.31 -18.97 -15.72
C GLU A 129 0.01 -19.64 -16.24
N LYS A 130 -1.14 -18.95 -16.12
CA LYS A 130 -2.48 -19.53 -16.44
C LYS A 130 -2.76 -20.84 -15.72
N ASP A 131 -2.19 -21.01 -14.52
CA ASP A 131 -2.21 -22.27 -13.77
C ASP A 131 -3.47 -22.48 -12.91
N LYS A 132 -4.48 -21.62 -13.07
CA LYS A 132 -5.71 -21.60 -12.25
C LYS A 132 -5.42 -21.39 -10.76
N GLY A 133 -4.43 -20.57 -10.45
CA GLY A 133 -4.09 -20.12 -9.10
C GLY A 133 -3.24 -21.09 -8.28
N GLN A 134 -2.65 -22.13 -8.89
CA GLN A 134 -1.82 -23.09 -8.14
C GLN A 134 -0.62 -22.40 -7.50
N MET A 135 0.08 -21.54 -8.25
CA MET A 135 1.23 -20.78 -7.77
C MET A 135 0.81 -19.76 -6.72
N ALA A 136 -0.28 -19.04 -6.94
CA ALA A 136 -0.83 -18.09 -5.96
C ALA A 136 -1.15 -18.80 -4.63
N MET A 137 -1.82 -19.95 -4.67
CA MET A 137 -2.13 -20.74 -3.48
C MET A 137 -0.86 -21.29 -2.80
N GLY A 138 0.11 -21.80 -3.58
CA GLY A 138 1.38 -22.27 -3.03
C GLY A 138 2.22 -21.18 -2.36
N LEU A 139 2.15 -19.93 -2.87
CA LEU A 139 2.76 -18.77 -2.23
C LEU A 139 2.06 -18.43 -0.90
N ILE A 140 0.73 -18.47 -0.87
CA ILE A 140 -0.07 -18.23 0.34
C ILE A 140 0.30 -19.25 1.43
N GLU A 141 0.46 -20.53 1.09
CA GLU A 141 0.94 -21.56 2.04
C GLU A 141 2.29 -21.19 2.66
N LYS A 142 3.29 -20.88 1.85
CA LYS A 142 4.63 -20.51 2.32
C LYS A 142 4.62 -19.25 3.20
N PHE A 143 3.72 -18.30 2.92
CA PHE A 143 3.53 -17.12 3.75
C PHE A 143 2.90 -17.46 5.10
N MET A 144 1.88 -18.34 5.12
CA MET A 144 1.26 -18.79 6.36
C MET A 144 2.21 -19.59 7.24
N GLU A 145 3.01 -20.50 6.67
CA GLU A 145 4.03 -21.27 7.39
C GLU A 145 4.97 -20.34 8.17
N THR A 146 5.47 -19.31 7.49
CA THR A 146 6.40 -18.33 8.07
C THR A 146 5.76 -17.54 9.22
N ASP A 147 4.49 -17.15 9.06
CA ASP A 147 3.80 -16.34 10.08
C ASP A 147 3.44 -17.17 11.32
N ASN A 148 3.29 -18.50 11.19
CA ASN A 148 3.12 -19.40 12.34
C ASN A 148 4.45 -19.59 13.11
N GLU A 149 5.58 -19.61 12.41
CA GLU A 149 6.92 -19.78 13.02
C GLU A 149 7.40 -18.51 13.74
N ALA A 150 7.10 -17.33 13.18
CA ALA A 150 7.41 -16.06 13.79
C ALA A 150 6.55 -15.89 15.05
N ARG A 151 7.13 -16.10 16.24
CA ARG A 151 6.47 -15.96 17.57
C ARG A 151 5.80 -14.59 17.84
N ALA A 152 5.84 -13.67 16.90
CA ALA A 152 5.11 -12.40 16.93
C ALA A 152 3.81 -12.55 16.15
N ALA A 153 2.69 -12.07 16.71
CA ALA A 153 1.37 -12.05 16.08
C ALA A 153 1.36 -11.08 14.87
N ARG A 154 2.06 -11.44 13.80
CA ARG A 154 2.16 -10.69 12.57
C ARG A 154 0.79 -10.72 11.89
N ARG A 155 0.33 -9.54 11.50
CA ARG A 155 -0.88 -9.42 10.71
C ARG A 155 -0.50 -9.18 9.25
N ARG A 156 -0.91 -10.06 8.36
CA ARG A 156 -0.64 -9.96 6.93
C ARG A 156 -1.94 -9.96 6.15
N LEU A 157 -2.04 -9.04 5.20
CA LEU A 157 -3.07 -9.06 4.18
C LEU A 157 -2.48 -9.64 2.90
N VAL A 158 -3.18 -10.60 2.30
CA VAL A 158 -2.96 -11.04 0.93
C VAL A 158 -4.18 -10.68 0.12
N LEU A 159 -4.00 -10.09 -1.06
CA LEU A 159 -5.08 -9.77 -2.00
C LEU A 159 -4.88 -10.62 -3.25
N ILE A 160 -5.83 -11.49 -3.55
CA ILE A 160 -5.92 -12.17 -4.83
C ILE A 160 -6.60 -11.21 -5.81
N TYR A 161 -5.90 -10.83 -6.87
CA TYR A 161 -6.37 -9.94 -7.92
C TYR A 161 -6.55 -10.73 -9.21
N THR A 162 -7.78 -10.84 -9.71
CA THR A 162 -8.11 -11.83 -10.76
C THR A 162 -8.99 -11.25 -11.85
N GLY A 163 -8.74 -11.67 -13.10
CA GLY A 163 -9.66 -11.44 -14.22
C GLY A 163 -10.77 -12.48 -14.33
N ASP A 164 -10.63 -13.61 -13.63
CA ASP A 164 -11.61 -14.69 -13.61
C ASP A 164 -12.82 -14.34 -12.73
N ASN A 165 -13.86 -15.17 -12.83
CA ASN A 165 -15.00 -15.07 -11.92
C ASN A 165 -14.56 -15.28 -10.47
N VAL A 166 -14.81 -14.30 -9.61
CA VAL A 166 -14.36 -14.36 -8.21
C VAL A 166 -15.06 -15.47 -7.41
N THR A 167 -16.28 -15.87 -7.76
CA THR A 167 -16.94 -17.01 -7.11
C THR A 167 -16.17 -18.29 -7.39
N ASP A 168 -15.79 -18.54 -8.65
CA ASP A 168 -15.00 -19.72 -9.03
C ASP A 168 -13.63 -19.72 -8.33
N VAL A 169 -12.96 -18.56 -8.30
CA VAL A 169 -11.67 -18.37 -7.61
C VAL A 169 -11.80 -18.68 -6.12
N LYS A 170 -12.86 -18.19 -5.48
CA LYS A 170 -13.15 -18.47 -4.07
C LYS A 170 -13.45 -19.95 -3.83
N ASP A 171 -14.19 -20.61 -4.71
CA ASP A 171 -14.51 -22.03 -4.58
C ASP A 171 -13.25 -22.89 -4.69
N VAL A 172 -12.34 -22.55 -5.62
CA VAL A 172 -11.03 -23.19 -5.73
C VAL A 172 -10.21 -22.97 -4.46
N PHE A 173 -10.16 -21.73 -3.96
CA PHE A 173 -9.45 -21.39 -2.73
C PHE A 173 -10.03 -22.13 -1.51
N ASP A 174 -11.35 -22.08 -1.32
CA ASP A 174 -12.04 -22.70 -0.18
C ASP A 174 -11.91 -24.22 -0.22
N LYS A 175 -11.90 -24.84 -1.41
CA LYS A 175 -11.59 -26.27 -1.56
C LYS A 175 -10.19 -26.60 -1.07
N ARG A 176 -9.19 -25.77 -1.38
CA ARG A 176 -7.79 -25.99 -0.99
C ARG A 176 -7.53 -25.72 0.49
N PHE A 177 -8.20 -24.73 1.06
CA PHE A 177 -7.91 -24.23 2.41
C PHE A 177 -9.07 -24.36 3.42
N LYS A 178 -10.02 -25.27 3.17
CA LYS A 178 -11.22 -25.49 3.97
C LYS A 178 -10.99 -25.59 5.48
N GLU A 179 -9.91 -26.24 5.88
CA GLU A 179 -9.56 -26.47 7.30
C GLU A 179 -8.66 -25.37 7.88
N THR A 180 -8.14 -24.48 7.03
CA THR A 180 -7.15 -23.46 7.40
C THR A 180 -7.80 -22.12 7.71
N PHE A 181 -8.77 -21.68 6.90
CA PHE A 181 -9.45 -20.40 7.09
C PHE A 181 -10.85 -20.58 7.64
N ALA A 182 -11.31 -19.60 8.42
CA ALA A 182 -12.69 -19.54 8.84
C ALA A 182 -13.61 -19.30 7.63
N GLY A 183 -14.68 -20.08 7.53
CA GLY A 183 -15.71 -19.87 6.52
C GLY A 183 -16.49 -18.58 6.81
N HIS A 184 -16.34 -17.58 5.94
CA HIS A 184 -17.07 -16.31 6.05
C HIS A 184 -18.25 -16.22 5.05
N GLY A 185 -18.77 -17.36 4.59
CA GLY A 185 -19.83 -17.42 3.58
C GLY A 185 -19.47 -16.61 2.33
N ASN A 186 -20.37 -15.73 1.89
CA ASN A 186 -20.19 -14.91 0.69
C ASN A 186 -19.28 -13.68 0.88
N LYS A 187 -18.66 -13.47 2.04
CA LYS A 187 -17.72 -12.37 2.23
C LYS A 187 -16.58 -12.45 1.21
N PRO A 188 -16.08 -11.30 0.72
CA PRO A 188 -14.99 -11.23 -0.27
C PRO A 188 -13.60 -11.38 0.39
N TYR A 189 -13.53 -12.10 1.53
CA TYR A 189 -12.27 -12.39 2.22
C TYR A 189 -12.38 -13.65 3.09
N ARG A 190 -11.23 -14.17 3.51
CA ARG A 190 -11.04 -15.29 4.44
C ARG A 190 -9.99 -14.92 5.48
N ASP A 191 -10.24 -15.19 6.76
CA ASP A 191 -9.35 -14.82 7.86
C ASP A 191 -8.90 -16.02 8.70
N ARG A 192 -7.67 -15.95 9.21
CA ARG A 192 -7.09 -16.89 10.18
C ARG A 192 -6.03 -16.16 11.00
N ASN A 193 -6.21 -16.04 12.33
CA ASN A 193 -5.17 -15.63 13.28
C ASN A 193 -4.35 -14.38 12.88
N GLY A 194 -4.98 -13.36 12.29
CA GLY A 194 -4.30 -12.13 11.83
C GLY A 194 -3.80 -12.18 10.37
N PHE A 195 -3.93 -13.31 9.70
CA PHE A 195 -3.75 -13.46 8.26
C PHE A 195 -5.10 -13.32 7.56
N ARG A 196 -5.23 -12.38 6.64
CA ARG A 196 -6.43 -12.18 5.80
C ARG A 196 -6.09 -12.40 4.34
N VAL A 197 -6.92 -13.14 3.63
CA VAL A 197 -6.93 -13.22 2.17
C VAL A 197 -8.17 -12.53 1.64
N GLY A 198 -8.03 -11.43 0.92
CA GLY A 198 -9.10 -10.73 0.20
C GLY A 198 -9.13 -11.11 -1.27
N PHE A 199 -10.31 -11.04 -1.90
CA PHE A 199 -10.51 -11.33 -3.32
C PHE A 199 -10.98 -10.08 -4.05
N LEU A 200 -10.31 -9.70 -5.13
CA LEU A 200 -10.60 -8.51 -5.92
C LEU A 200 -10.66 -8.86 -7.42
N SER A 201 -11.67 -8.34 -8.11
CA SER A 201 -11.84 -8.53 -9.56
C SER A 201 -11.12 -7.43 -10.34
N LYS A 202 -10.43 -7.78 -11.42
CA LYS A 202 -9.93 -6.86 -12.45
C LYS A 202 -11.12 -6.29 -13.26
N PRO A 203 -11.02 -5.08 -13.83
CA PRO A 203 -12.02 -4.53 -14.74
C PRO A 203 -12.28 -5.43 -15.94
N GLY A 204 -13.55 -5.57 -16.31
CA GLY A 204 -13.96 -6.41 -17.44
C GLY A 204 -14.07 -7.92 -17.14
N GLY A 205 -13.76 -8.35 -15.92
CA GLY A 205 -14.08 -9.71 -15.46
C GLY A 205 -15.59 -9.93 -15.32
N SER A 206 -16.04 -11.19 -15.40
CA SER A 206 -17.42 -11.53 -15.06
C SER A 206 -17.56 -11.53 -13.54
N SER A 207 -18.33 -10.60 -12.95
CA SER A 207 -18.51 -10.61 -11.50
C SER A 207 -19.88 -10.11 -11.07
N ASP A 208 -20.58 -10.96 -10.31
CA ASP A 208 -21.77 -10.62 -9.52
C ASP A 208 -21.41 -10.07 -8.12
N LEU A 209 -20.13 -10.08 -7.72
CA LEU A 209 -19.51 -9.57 -6.48
C LEU A 209 -18.08 -10.16 -6.40
N PRO A 210 -17.05 -9.46 -5.85
CA PRO A 210 -17.02 -8.10 -5.34
C PRO A 210 -16.78 -7.05 -6.43
N GLU A 211 -16.94 -5.78 -6.04
CA GLU A 211 -16.63 -4.59 -6.83
C GLU A 211 -15.34 -4.77 -7.65
N SER A 212 -15.43 -4.54 -8.95
CA SER A 212 -14.28 -4.48 -9.83
C SER A 212 -13.36 -3.32 -9.43
N VAL A 213 -12.08 -3.63 -9.19
CA VAL A 213 -11.08 -2.65 -8.78
C VAL A 213 -10.09 -2.48 -9.91
N ASP A 214 -10.04 -1.27 -10.47
CA ASP A 214 -9.05 -0.89 -11.46
C ASP A 214 -7.68 -0.64 -10.81
N PHE A 215 -6.60 -0.78 -11.57
CA PHE A 215 -5.22 -0.60 -11.10
C PHE A 215 -4.99 0.72 -10.34
N PRO A 216 -5.52 1.89 -10.77
CA PRO A 216 -5.31 3.14 -10.04
C PRO A 216 -5.99 3.18 -8.68
N LYS A 217 -7.06 2.39 -8.50
CA LYS A 217 -7.83 2.30 -7.24
C LYS A 217 -7.30 1.20 -6.31
N LEU A 218 -6.50 0.28 -6.82
CA LEU A 218 -5.97 -0.85 -6.08
C LEU A 218 -5.19 -0.44 -4.82
N PRO A 219 -4.33 0.60 -4.82
CA PRO A 219 -3.64 1.04 -3.61
C PRO A 219 -4.58 1.50 -2.50
N GLU A 220 -5.63 2.24 -2.85
CA GLU A 220 -6.64 2.69 -1.89
C GLU A 220 -7.41 1.51 -1.32
N LYS A 221 -7.89 0.61 -2.19
CA LYS A 221 -8.62 -0.58 -1.75
C LYS A 221 -7.78 -1.47 -0.84
N ALA A 222 -6.50 -1.65 -1.16
CA ALA A 222 -5.60 -2.46 -0.35
C ALA A 222 -5.40 -1.89 1.06
N ILE A 223 -5.24 -0.57 1.17
CA ILE A 223 -5.12 0.12 2.45
C ILE A 223 -6.42 0.05 3.24
N GLU A 224 -7.58 0.20 2.60
CA GLU A 224 -8.87 0.02 3.24
C GLU A 224 -9.06 -1.39 3.81
N GLU A 225 -8.74 -2.43 3.03
CA GLU A 225 -8.84 -3.81 3.52
C GLU A 225 -7.88 -4.08 4.68
N PHE A 226 -6.67 -3.53 4.61
CA PHE A 226 -5.72 -3.60 5.70
C PHE A 226 -6.23 -2.87 6.94
N ALA A 227 -6.86 -1.71 6.78
CA ALA A 227 -7.50 -0.98 7.88
C ALA A 227 -8.66 -1.78 8.51
N ARG A 228 -9.51 -2.40 7.68
CA ARG A 228 -10.63 -3.27 8.13
C ARG A 228 -10.11 -4.45 8.94
N MET A 229 -9.07 -5.13 8.48
CA MET A 229 -8.44 -6.25 9.20
C MET A 229 -7.89 -5.82 10.57
N ASN A 230 -7.41 -4.58 10.66
CA ASN A 230 -6.79 -4.02 11.86
C ASN A 230 -7.71 -3.12 12.67
N ALA A 231 -9.03 -3.12 12.41
CA ALA A 231 -9.94 -2.15 12.99
C ALA A 231 -9.93 -2.14 14.52
N GLY A 232 -9.84 -3.31 15.17
CA GLY A 232 -9.75 -3.41 16.63
C GLY A 232 -8.48 -2.78 17.22
N LEU A 233 -7.35 -2.80 16.50
CA LEU A 233 -6.09 -2.19 16.94
C LEU A 233 -6.05 -0.69 16.63
N LEU A 234 -6.51 -0.31 15.44
CA LEU A 234 -6.49 1.06 14.95
C LEU A 234 -7.52 1.95 15.68
N SER A 235 -8.64 1.39 16.14
CA SER A 235 -9.64 2.13 16.94
C SER A 235 -9.03 2.74 18.21
N GLY A 236 -8.09 2.05 18.85
CA GLY A 236 -7.35 2.58 20.00
C GLY A 236 -6.43 3.76 19.65
N ALA A 237 -5.76 3.70 18.50
CA ALA A 237 -4.88 4.77 18.00
C ALA A 237 -5.67 6.02 17.58
N VAL A 238 -6.86 5.86 17.00
CA VAL A 238 -7.77 6.96 16.68
C VAL A 238 -8.30 7.63 17.95
N ALA A 239 -8.66 6.84 18.97
CA ALA A 239 -9.14 7.35 20.26
C ALA A 239 -8.05 8.12 21.04
N ASP A 240 -6.81 7.64 21.07
CA ASP A 240 -5.68 8.33 21.71
C ASP A 240 -5.43 9.71 21.07
N ARG A 241 -5.63 9.83 19.76
CA ARG A 241 -5.46 11.10 19.04
C ARG A 241 -6.55 12.12 19.34
N SER A 242 -7.79 11.68 19.50
CA SER A 242 -8.91 12.55 19.92
C SER A 242 -8.67 13.14 21.33
N ARG A 243 -7.98 12.39 22.20
CA ARG A 243 -7.57 12.86 23.54
C ARG A 243 -6.39 13.82 23.54
N ARG A 244 -5.63 13.92 22.44
CA ARG A 244 -4.43 14.79 22.32
C ARG A 244 -4.68 16.12 21.60
N HIS A 245 -5.94 16.47 21.26
CA HIS A 245 -6.27 17.87 20.93
C HIS A 245 -6.44 18.68 22.23
N PRO A 246 -5.85 19.88 22.33
CA PRO A 246 -5.64 20.53 23.61
C PRO A 246 -6.96 20.99 24.22
N ARG A 247 -7.09 20.76 25.53
CA ARG A 247 -8.00 21.53 26.40
C ARG A 247 -7.85 22.99 26.01
N LYS A 248 -8.91 23.61 25.50
CA LYS A 248 -9.00 25.08 25.49
C LYS A 248 -8.76 25.51 26.93
N HIS A 249 -7.68 26.24 27.17
CA HIS A 249 -7.50 26.95 28.44
C HIS A 249 -8.74 27.82 28.65
N PRO A 250 -9.45 27.70 29.78
CA PRO A 250 -10.36 28.75 30.18
C PRO A 250 -9.48 29.92 30.62
N SER A 251 -9.38 30.96 29.80
CA SER A 251 -8.92 32.25 30.27
C SER A 251 -9.99 32.78 31.21
N ASP A 252 -9.71 32.68 32.50
CA ASP A 252 -10.45 33.30 33.58
C ASP A 252 -10.62 34.81 33.32
N SER A 253 -11.83 35.22 32.93
CA SER A 253 -12.27 36.60 33.12
C SER A 253 -12.69 36.78 34.57
N LEU A 254 -11.73 37.13 35.43
CA LEU A 254 -11.99 37.67 36.75
C LEU A 254 -12.54 39.11 36.61
N PRO A 255 -13.67 39.45 37.26
CA PRO A 255 -14.13 40.83 37.34
C PRO A 255 -13.31 41.61 38.38
N LEU A 256 -12.90 42.82 38.01
CA LEU A 256 -12.27 43.81 38.90
C LEU A 256 -13.22 44.18 40.06
N PRO A 257 -12.74 44.31 41.31
CA PRO A 257 -13.56 44.80 42.40
C PRO A 257 -13.71 46.33 42.34
N ALA A 258 -14.94 46.80 42.50
CA ALA A 258 -15.30 48.20 42.64
C ALA A 258 -14.66 48.80 43.90
N GLY A 259 -13.85 49.85 43.72
CA GLY A 259 -13.31 50.65 44.81
C GLY A 259 -14.33 51.68 45.27
N THR A 260 -14.95 51.44 46.42
CA THR A 260 -15.74 52.42 47.18
C THR A 260 -15.09 52.66 48.54
N GLY A 261 -14.87 53.92 48.89
CA GLY A 261 -14.67 54.32 50.29
C GLY A 261 -13.52 55.29 50.55
N ARG A 262 -13.67 56.56 50.14
CA ARG A 262 -12.97 57.67 50.80
C ARG A 262 -13.77 58.05 52.04
N LEU A 263 -13.10 58.13 53.20
CA LEU A 263 -13.58 58.89 54.35
C LEU A 263 -12.47 59.87 54.80
N PRO A 264 -12.85 61.02 55.38
CA PRO A 264 -11.99 62.20 55.49
C PRO A 264 -11.22 62.23 56.82
N ILE A 265 -10.08 62.90 56.83
CA ILE A 265 -9.34 63.26 58.03
C ILE A 265 -9.32 64.79 58.12
N SER A 266 -9.98 65.32 59.15
CA SER A 266 -9.80 66.69 59.65
C SER A 266 -8.85 66.68 60.85
N PRO A 267 -8.03 67.72 61.07
CA PRO A 267 -7.07 67.79 62.17
C PRO A 267 -7.54 68.68 63.34
N THR A 268 -7.22 68.26 64.58
CA THR A 268 -7.16 69.11 65.80
C THR A 268 -6.12 68.47 66.75
N VAL A 269 -4.89 68.99 66.87
CA VAL A 269 -4.32 69.91 67.91
C VAL A 269 -4.20 69.23 69.30
N PRO A 270 -3.05 69.31 70.03
CA PRO A 270 -2.44 70.53 70.62
C PRO A 270 -1.20 71.08 69.94
#